data_AF-E3NVX6-F1
#
_entry.id   AF-E3NVX6-F1
#
_cell.length_a   1.000
_cell.length_b   1.000
_cell.length_c   1.000
_cell.angle_alpha   90.00
_cell.angle_beta   90.00
_cell.angle_gamma   90.00
#
_symmetry.space_group_name_H-M   'P 1'
#
loop_
_entity.id
_entity.type
_entity.pdbx_description
1 polymer ?
#
loop_
_entity_poly.entity_id
_entity_poly.type
_entity_poly.pdbx_seq_one_letter_code
_entity_poly.pdbx_strand_id
1 'polypeptide(L)'
;MLNNISIFLDKFGFGTQKRAMSVQFSNLELNSQIMLQRIDGYHAVNEGLSAELICLSLNPFIELKQFIGCQVSVDQVTDSGRLFRTTGIITGASQGQSDGALSLYRLTMQDPTSLWHKRRNSRVFMDKRVVEICEIIVKEWQSKSALFAASLILDSSGLTKDYDVRPFSMQSNESDYEYLTRILREESINWLIDESNYLVSSNSIEPQKLRLIDDNAQFKALERRTIPYHRSNAT
;
A
#
# COMPACT_ATOMS: atom_id res chain seq x y z
N MET A 1 0.07 -9.23 32.32
CA MET A 1 -1.17 -8.49 31.99
C MET A 1 -0.93 -7.80 30.66
N LEU A 2 -1.71 -8.08 29.63
CA LEU A 2 -1.56 -7.42 28.33
C LEU A 2 -1.95 -5.94 28.49
N ASN A 3 -0.95 -5.05 28.45
CA ASN A 3 -1.15 -3.62 28.47
C ASN A 3 -1.75 -3.17 27.14
N ASN A 4 -3.08 -3.22 27.03
CA ASN A 4 -3.80 -2.68 25.88
C ASN A 4 -3.60 -1.16 25.85
N ILE A 5 -2.92 -0.67 24.82
CA ILE A 5 -2.64 0.76 24.67
C ILE A 5 -3.91 1.59 24.53
N SER A 6 -4.98 0.99 23.97
CA SER A 6 -6.30 1.60 23.86
C SER A 6 -6.87 2.00 25.22
N ILE A 7 -6.85 1.10 26.20
CA ILE A 7 -7.38 1.35 27.55
C ILE A 7 -6.59 2.44 28.27
N PHE A 8 -5.27 2.46 28.12
CA PHE A 8 -4.43 3.50 28.70
C PHE A 8 -4.78 4.87 28.11
N LEU A 9 -4.91 4.96 26.79
CA LEU A 9 -5.16 6.22 26.09
C LEU A 9 -6.62 6.71 26.20
N ASP A 10 -7.58 5.79 26.32
CA ASP A 10 -8.97 6.11 26.66
C ASP A 10 -9.04 6.91 27.99
N LYS A 11 -8.23 6.54 28.99
CA LYS A 11 -8.14 7.29 30.27
C LYS A 11 -7.61 8.72 30.09
N PHE A 12 -6.76 8.96 29.10
CA PHE A 12 -6.26 10.28 28.74
C PHE A 12 -7.16 11.03 27.73
N GLY A 13 -8.32 10.46 27.37
CA GLY A 13 -9.25 11.06 26.42
C GLY A 13 -8.86 10.88 24.94
N PHE A 14 -7.76 10.18 24.66
CA PHE A 14 -7.32 9.82 23.31
C PHE A 14 -7.91 8.49 22.86
N GLY A 15 -9.19 8.25 23.14
CA GLY A 15 -9.81 6.98 22.82
C GLY A 15 -10.00 6.74 21.33
N THR A 16 -10.20 5.48 20.93
CA THR A 16 -10.32 5.07 19.52
C THR A 16 -11.43 5.81 18.77
N GLN A 17 -12.54 6.17 19.43
CA GLN A 17 -13.66 6.90 18.83
C GLN A 17 -13.40 8.40 18.59
N LYS A 18 -12.35 8.99 19.18
CA LYS A 18 -12.04 10.42 19.05
C LYS A 18 -10.85 10.71 18.13
N ARG A 19 -10.35 9.68 17.41
CA ARG A 19 -9.13 9.80 16.62
C ARG A 19 -9.43 10.07 15.17
N ALA A 20 -8.61 10.94 14.58
CA ALA A 20 -8.60 11.18 13.14
C ALA A 20 -7.95 10.06 12.35
N MET A 21 -7.10 9.22 12.97
CA MET A 21 -6.39 8.14 12.29
C MET A 21 -6.34 6.86 13.13
N SER A 22 -6.45 5.71 12.48
CA SER A 22 -6.23 4.39 13.07
C SER A 22 -5.40 3.50 12.14
N VAL A 23 -4.75 2.50 12.72
CA VAL A 23 -3.99 1.49 11.99
C VAL A 23 -4.48 0.10 12.36
N GLN A 24 -4.57 -0.78 11.37
CA GLN A 24 -4.87 -2.20 11.57
C GLN A 24 -3.86 -3.03 10.79
N PHE A 25 -3.21 -3.95 11.47
CA PHE A 25 -2.27 -4.92 10.93
C PHE A 25 -2.97 -6.27 10.73
N SER A 26 -2.51 -7.04 9.75
CA SER A 26 -2.90 -8.44 9.57
C SER A 26 -2.49 -9.30 10.78
N ASN A 27 -1.38 -8.95 11.44
CA ASN A 27 -1.00 -9.55 12.72
C ASN A 27 -1.82 -8.91 13.86
N LEU A 28 -2.82 -9.66 14.34
CA LEU A 28 -3.78 -9.19 15.34
C LEU A 28 -3.15 -8.82 16.68
N GLU A 29 -1.99 -9.40 17.03
CA GLU A 29 -1.30 -9.10 18.28
C GLU A 29 -0.76 -7.66 18.33
N LEU A 30 -0.41 -7.10 17.17
CA LEU A 30 0.11 -5.74 17.07
C LEU A 30 -0.99 -4.69 17.27
N ASN A 31 -2.23 -5.01 16.89
CA ASN A 31 -3.37 -4.08 16.94
C ASN A 31 -3.72 -3.61 18.36
N SER A 32 -3.38 -4.40 19.39
CA SER A 32 -3.63 -4.05 20.79
C SER A 32 -2.45 -3.31 21.46
N GLN A 33 -1.26 -3.39 20.86
CA GLN A 33 -0.02 -2.88 21.43
C GLN A 33 0.41 -1.55 20.81
N ILE A 34 -0.06 -1.26 19.59
CA ILE A 34 0.50 -0.21 18.74
C ILE A 34 -0.57 0.77 18.31
N MET A 35 -0.18 2.04 18.29
CA MET A 35 -0.99 3.15 17.84
C MET A 35 -0.26 3.93 16.75
N LEU A 36 -0.97 4.34 15.70
CA LEU A 36 -0.45 5.31 14.74
C LEU A 36 -0.54 6.75 15.28
N GLN A 37 0.55 7.50 15.17
CA GLN A 37 0.62 8.92 15.50
C GLN A 37 0.70 9.79 14.24
N ARG A 38 1.52 9.40 13.27
CA ARG A 38 1.72 10.14 12.02
C ARG A 38 1.90 9.19 10.85
N ILE A 39 1.33 9.57 9.71
CA ILE A 39 1.63 9.01 8.40
C ILE A 39 2.18 10.14 7.53
N ASP A 40 3.27 9.85 6.82
CA ASP A 40 3.86 10.75 5.83
C ASP A 40 4.27 9.90 4.63
N GLY A 41 4.03 10.34 3.41
CA GLY A 41 4.28 9.50 2.26
C GLY A 41 3.98 10.15 0.93
N TYR A 42 4.36 9.45 -0.13
CA TYR A 42 4.07 9.81 -1.50
C TYR A 42 3.40 8.65 -2.23
N HIS A 43 2.55 9.00 -3.19
CA HIS A 43 1.91 8.08 -4.10
C HIS A 43 1.87 8.72 -5.48
N ALA A 44 2.39 8.04 -6.48
CA ALA A 44 2.51 8.56 -7.83
C ALA A 44 2.12 7.53 -8.91
N VAL A 45 1.63 8.05 -10.03
CA VAL A 45 1.35 7.25 -11.23
C VAL A 45 2.67 6.77 -11.83
N ASN A 46 2.72 5.53 -12.32
CA ASN A 46 3.91 4.85 -12.83
C ASN A 46 5.04 4.63 -11.82
N GLU A 47 4.72 4.74 -10.53
CA GLU A 47 5.60 4.39 -9.44
C GLU A 47 4.81 3.47 -8.50
N GLY A 48 4.60 3.88 -7.26
CA GLY A 48 3.84 3.15 -6.27
C GLY A 48 3.54 4.04 -5.06
N LEU A 49 3.15 3.41 -3.97
CA LEU A 49 2.90 4.03 -2.68
C LEU A 49 4.09 3.74 -1.76
N SER A 50 4.63 4.78 -1.14
CA SER A 50 5.60 4.63 -0.06
C SER A 50 5.33 5.66 1.03
N ALA A 51 5.15 5.17 2.25
CA ALA A 51 4.83 5.97 3.41
C ALA A 51 5.60 5.52 4.65
N GLU A 52 5.97 6.48 5.49
CA GLU A 52 6.49 6.29 6.83
C GLU A 52 5.34 6.41 7.84
N LEU A 53 5.21 5.40 8.69
CA LEU A 53 4.29 5.37 9.81
C LEU A 53 5.08 5.54 11.10
N ILE A 54 4.79 6.59 11.85
CA ILE A 54 5.30 6.76 13.21
C ILE A 54 4.23 6.24 14.17
N CYS A 55 4.60 5.20 14.89
CA CYS A 55 3.74 4.50 15.82
C CYS A 55 4.26 4.60 17.26
N LEU A 56 3.34 4.57 18.22
CA LEU A 56 3.59 4.57 19.66
C LEU A 56 3.13 3.24 20.26
N SER A 57 3.90 2.73 21.22
CA SER A 57 3.61 1.49 21.95
C SER A 57 3.97 1.63 23.43
N LEU A 58 3.22 0.98 24.31
CA LEU A 58 3.59 0.83 25.74
C LEU A 58 4.66 -0.26 25.96
N ASN A 59 4.83 -1.14 24.97
CA ASN A 59 5.78 -2.24 25.01
C ASN A 59 7.03 -1.88 24.18
N PRO A 60 8.20 -1.69 24.80
CA PRO A 60 9.46 -1.46 24.10
C PRO A 60 10.09 -2.75 23.53
N PHE A 61 9.53 -3.93 23.82
CA PHE A 61 10.15 -5.22 23.46
C PHE A 61 9.44 -5.92 22.29
N ILE A 62 8.68 -5.19 21.47
CA ILE A 62 8.07 -5.77 20.27
C ILE A 62 9.18 -6.09 19.27
N GLU A 63 9.28 -7.36 18.88
CA GLU A 63 10.28 -7.81 17.93
C GLU A 63 9.99 -7.26 16.53
N LEU A 64 10.96 -6.59 15.91
CA LEU A 64 10.77 -5.92 14.61
C LEU A 64 10.31 -6.87 13.48
N LYS A 65 10.69 -8.14 13.55
CA LYS A 65 10.27 -9.19 12.60
C LYS A 65 8.77 -9.45 12.61
N GLN A 66 8.04 -9.06 13.67
CA GLN A 66 6.59 -9.22 13.75
C GLN A 66 5.86 -8.21 12.86
N PHE A 67 6.51 -7.10 12.51
CA PHE A 67 5.96 -6.09 11.62
C PHE A 67 6.24 -6.40 10.15
N ILE A 68 7.47 -6.82 9.85
CA ILE A 68 7.95 -7.00 8.48
C ILE A 68 7.13 -8.09 7.81
N GLY A 69 6.65 -7.83 6.59
CA GLY A 69 5.82 -8.78 5.87
C GLY A 69 4.45 -8.98 6.52
N CYS A 70 3.89 -7.93 7.12
CA CYS A 70 2.47 -7.86 7.45
C CYS A 70 1.76 -6.88 6.51
N GLN A 71 0.49 -7.15 6.25
CA GLN A 71 -0.39 -6.16 5.63
C GLN A 71 -0.80 -5.13 6.69
N VAL A 72 -0.94 -3.89 6.27
CA VAL A 72 -1.38 -2.79 7.11
C VAL A 72 -2.47 -2.02 6.37
N SER A 73 -3.44 -1.54 7.14
CA SER A 73 -4.42 -0.56 6.68
C SER A 73 -4.38 0.63 7.62
N VAL A 74 -4.32 1.82 7.04
CA VAL A 74 -4.37 3.10 7.73
C VAL A 74 -5.67 3.77 7.35
N ASP A 75 -6.52 4.00 8.35
CA ASP A 75 -7.81 4.62 8.17
C ASP A 75 -7.77 6.06 8.68
N GLN A 76 -8.25 6.99 7.87
CA GLN A 76 -8.35 8.40 8.17
C GLN A 76 -9.80 8.85 8.19
N VAL A 77 -10.22 9.59 9.21
CA VAL A 77 -11.58 10.13 9.30
C VAL A 77 -11.70 11.33 8.37
N THR A 78 -12.59 11.23 7.38
CA THR A 78 -12.92 12.31 6.46
C THR A 78 -13.84 13.34 7.14
N ASP A 79 -14.00 14.50 6.51
CA ASP A 79 -14.94 15.55 6.94
C ASP A 79 -16.40 15.08 6.98
N SER A 80 -16.75 14.08 6.18
CA SER A 80 -18.06 13.42 6.20
C SER A 80 -18.23 12.36 7.31
N GLY A 81 -17.19 12.14 8.14
CA GLY A 81 -17.18 11.11 9.18
C GLY A 81 -16.97 9.67 8.67
N ARG A 82 -16.76 9.48 7.37
CA ARG A 82 -16.39 8.19 6.76
C ARG A 82 -14.90 7.91 6.94
N LEU A 83 -14.51 6.64 6.94
CA LEU A 83 -13.10 6.22 6.97
C LEU A 83 -12.56 6.12 5.55
N PHE A 84 -11.51 6.89 5.25
CA PHE A 84 -10.69 6.77 4.06
C PHE A 84 -9.52 5.84 4.35
N ARG A 85 -9.42 4.72 3.62
CA ARG A 85 -8.41 3.70 3.87
C ARG A 85 -7.28 3.77 2.85
N THR A 86 -6.06 3.67 3.36
CA THR A 86 -4.85 3.41 2.59
C THR A 86 -4.24 2.11 3.08
N THR A 87 -4.03 1.14 2.20
CA THR A 87 -3.44 -0.15 2.55
C THR A 87 -2.00 -0.27 2.04
N GLY A 88 -1.31 -1.31 2.49
CA GLY A 88 0.04 -1.61 2.04
C GLY A 88 0.64 -2.76 2.82
N ILE A 89 1.92 -3.00 2.59
CA ILE A 89 2.74 -3.98 3.28
C ILE A 89 3.87 -3.28 4.02
N ILE A 90 4.24 -3.81 5.19
CA ILE A 90 5.38 -3.28 5.94
C ILE A 90 6.66 -3.90 5.39
N THR A 91 7.51 -3.08 4.76
CA THR A 91 8.79 -3.50 4.17
C THR A 91 9.99 -3.18 5.06
N GLY A 92 9.82 -2.27 6.01
CA GLY A 92 10.84 -1.88 6.97
C GLY A 92 10.25 -1.56 8.34
N ALA A 93 11.00 -1.85 9.39
CA ALA A 93 10.64 -1.49 10.76
C ALA A 93 11.90 -1.11 11.53
N SER A 94 11.84 -0.04 12.30
CA SER A 94 12.88 0.37 13.23
C SER A 94 12.29 0.83 14.55
N GLN A 95 13.04 0.61 15.62
CA GLN A 95 12.69 1.07 16.95
C GLN A 95 13.38 2.41 17.22
N GLY A 96 12.60 3.38 17.67
CA GLY A 96 13.08 4.69 18.10
C GLY A 96 13.40 4.73 19.60
N GLN A 97 13.43 5.95 20.15
CA GLN A 97 13.64 6.15 21.58
C GLN A 97 12.39 5.73 22.40
N SER A 98 12.65 5.37 23.65
CA SER A 98 11.62 5.07 24.65
C SER A 98 11.85 5.97 25.86
N ASP A 99 10.78 6.59 26.36
CA ASP A 99 10.81 7.43 27.58
C ASP A 99 10.42 6.64 28.85
N GLY A 100 10.23 5.32 28.72
CA GLY A 100 9.79 4.42 29.78
C GLY A 100 8.27 4.28 29.89
N ALA A 101 7.49 5.22 29.35
CA ALA A 101 6.03 5.11 29.25
C ALA A 101 5.61 4.70 27.84
N LEU A 102 6.18 5.37 26.82
CA LEU A 102 5.92 5.14 25.41
C LEU A 102 7.23 4.89 24.66
N SER A 103 7.12 4.02 23.66
CA SER A 103 8.21 3.65 22.76
C SER A 103 7.80 3.94 21.33
N LEU A 104 8.69 4.58 20.58
CA LEU A 104 8.46 4.91 19.18
C LEU A 104 8.85 3.73 18.29
N TYR A 105 7.99 3.42 17.32
CA TYR A 105 8.25 2.48 16.24
C TYR A 105 8.04 3.20 14.90
N ARG A 106 9.06 3.21 14.05
CA ARG A 106 8.98 3.72 12.69
C ARG A 106 8.81 2.56 11.75
N LEU A 107 7.72 2.54 10.99
CA LEU A 107 7.44 1.51 10.00
C LEU A 107 7.44 2.13 8.61
N THR A 108 7.97 1.37 7.65
CA THR A 108 7.92 1.73 6.23
C THR A 108 6.83 0.90 5.57
N MET A 109 5.75 1.56 5.18
CA MET A 109 4.62 0.99 4.46
C MET A 109 4.80 1.25 2.97
N GLN A 110 4.73 0.21 2.15
CA GLN A 110 4.80 0.31 0.69
C GLN A 110 3.73 -0.54 0.04
N ASP A 111 3.39 -0.29 -1.21
CA ASP A 111 2.53 -1.20 -1.97
C ASP A 111 3.26 -2.53 -2.28
N PRO A 112 2.54 -3.61 -2.62
CA PRO A 112 3.14 -4.91 -2.92
C PRO A 112 4.11 -4.92 -4.10
N THR A 113 4.04 -3.98 -5.05
CA THR A 113 4.96 -3.93 -6.20
C THR A 113 6.38 -3.58 -5.76
N SER A 114 6.56 -3.00 -4.57
CA SER A 114 7.87 -2.80 -3.94
C SER A 114 8.70 -4.10 -3.84
N LEU A 115 8.04 -5.26 -3.71
CA LEU A 115 8.70 -6.57 -3.67
C LEU A 115 9.33 -6.95 -5.01
N TRP A 116 8.87 -6.41 -6.13
CA TRP A 116 9.42 -6.70 -7.45
C TRP A 116 10.85 -6.18 -7.63
N HIS A 117 11.25 -5.16 -6.87
CA HIS A 117 12.64 -4.71 -6.82
C HIS A 117 13.58 -5.74 -6.18
N LYS A 118 13.06 -6.68 -5.37
CA LYS A 118 13.86 -7.65 -4.63
C LYS A 118 14.17 -8.92 -5.41
N ARG A 119 13.44 -9.20 -6.51
CA ARG A 119 13.69 -10.35 -7.38
C ARG A 119 14.37 -9.90 -8.66
N ARG A 120 15.52 -10.50 -8.96
CA ARG A 120 16.28 -10.33 -10.20
C ARG A 120 16.28 -11.65 -10.97
N ASN A 121 16.05 -11.60 -12.28
CA ASN A 121 15.91 -12.82 -13.08
C ASN A 121 16.44 -12.66 -14.50
N SER A 122 16.71 -13.78 -15.17
CA SER A 122 17.00 -13.87 -16.60
C SER A 122 16.08 -14.91 -17.24
N ARG A 123 15.14 -14.47 -18.08
CA ARG A 123 14.16 -15.35 -18.73
C ARG A 123 13.66 -14.78 -20.05
N VAL A 124 13.13 -15.66 -20.89
CA VAL A 124 12.57 -15.32 -22.20
C VAL A 124 11.07 -15.62 -22.20
N PHE A 125 10.29 -14.69 -22.74
CA PHE A 125 8.88 -14.84 -23.07
C PHE A 125 8.75 -14.90 -24.59
N MET A 126 8.23 -16.02 -25.09
CA MET A 126 8.00 -16.26 -26.52
C MET A 126 6.51 -16.17 -26.82
N ASP A 127 6.17 -15.48 -27.91
CA ASP A 127 4.78 -15.35 -28.40
C ASP A 127 3.80 -14.88 -27.31
N LYS A 128 4.16 -13.79 -26.63
CA LYS A 128 3.35 -13.18 -25.55
C LYS A 128 3.05 -11.71 -25.79
N ARG A 129 1.85 -11.30 -25.39
CA ARG A 129 1.48 -9.88 -25.27
C ARG A 129 2.06 -9.30 -23.98
N VAL A 130 2.29 -7.99 -23.94
CA VAL A 130 2.84 -7.32 -22.74
C VAL A 130 1.94 -7.52 -21.51
N VAL A 131 0.62 -7.46 -21.68
CA VAL A 131 -0.36 -7.71 -20.61
C VAL A 131 -0.26 -9.15 -20.08
N GLU A 132 -0.09 -10.13 -20.96
CA GLU A 132 0.09 -11.54 -20.58
C GLU A 132 1.37 -11.77 -19.79
N ILE A 133 2.47 -11.08 -20.17
CA ILE A 133 3.73 -11.12 -19.43
C ILE A 133 3.52 -10.58 -18.01
N CYS A 134 2.80 -9.47 -17.86
CA CYS A 134 2.46 -8.89 -16.55
C CYS A 134 1.64 -9.89 -15.71
N GLU A 135 0.62 -10.51 -16.30
CA GLU A 135 -0.20 -11.53 -15.64
C GLU A 135 0.63 -12.73 -15.16
N ILE A 136 1.55 -13.23 -15.99
CA ILE A 136 2.41 -14.36 -15.64
C ILE A 136 3.27 -13.99 -14.42
N ILE A 137 3.89 -12.81 -14.44
CA ILE A 137 4.74 -12.36 -13.32
C ILE A 137 3.91 -12.19 -12.04
N VAL A 138 2.74 -11.56 -12.12
CA VAL A 138 1.83 -11.42 -10.97
C VAL A 138 1.42 -12.80 -10.42
N LYS A 139 0.97 -13.73 -11.27
CA LYS A 139 0.56 -15.09 -10.88
C LYS A 139 1.71 -15.89 -10.24
N GLU A 140 2.94 -15.72 -10.72
CA GLU A 140 4.12 -16.31 -10.08
C GLU A 140 4.35 -15.76 -8.67
N TRP A 141 4.19 -14.46 -8.48
CA TRP A 141 4.33 -13.85 -7.15
C TRP A 141 3.22 -14.28 -6.20
N GLN A 142 1.97 -14.35 -6.69
CA GLN A 142 0.83 -14.85 -5.93
C GLN A 142 1.01 -16.33 -5.52
N SER A 143 1.56 -17.17 -6.41
CA SER A 143 1.80 -18.60 -6.08
C SER A 143 2.96 -18.81 -5.10
N LYS A 144 3.97 -17.93 -5.11
CA LYS A 144 5.13 -18.01 -4.21
C LYS A 144 4.90 -17.38 -2.83
N SER A 145 4.01 -16.41 -2.73
CA SER A 145 3.79 -15.63 -1.51
C SER A 145 2.32 -15.44 -1.21
N ALA A 146 1.86 -16.07 -0.12
CA ALA A 146 0.50 -15.89 0.39
C ALA A 146 0.21 -14.42 0.75
N LEU A 147 1.21 -13.69 1.24
CA LEU A 147 1.09 -12.25 1.51
C LEU A 147 0.83 -11.48 0.23
N PHE A 148 1.58 -11.74 -0.84
CA PHE A 148 1.39 -11.04 -2.11
C PHE A 148 0.01 -11.36 -2.70
N ALA A 149 -0.40 -12.63 -2.65
CA ALA A 149 -1.72 -13.07 -3.09
C ALA A 149 -2.87 -12.38 -2.35
N ALA A 150 -2.71 -12.12 -1.04
CA ALA A 150 -3.70 -11.40 -0.25
C ALA A 150 -3.66 -9.87 -0.45
N SER A 151 -2.57 -9.32 -1.00
CA SER A 151 -2.32 -7.87 -1.03
C SER A 151 -2.53 -7.21 -2.38
N LEU A 152 -2.39 -7.94 -3.49
CA LEU A 152 -2.43 -7.35 -4.83
C LEU A 152 -3.24 -8.18 -5.82
N ILE A 153 -4.14 -7.50 -6.53
CA ILE A 153 -4.87 -8.01 -7.70
C ILE A 153 -4.48 -7.17 -8.91
N LEU A 154 -4.23 -7.82 -10.04
CA LEU A 154 -4.02 -7.13 -11.32
C LEU A 154 -5.38 -6.82 -11.95
N ASP A 155 -5.56 -5.57 -12.37
CA ASP A 155 -6.74 -5.10 -13.10
C ASP A 155 -6.32 -4.55 -14.47
N SER A 156 -6.68 -5.28 -15.53
CA SER A 156 -6.44 -4.92 -16.93
C SER A 156 -7.67 -4.31 -17.61
N SER A 157 -8.78 -4.09 -16.88
CA SER A 157 -10.02 -3.53 -17.46
C SER A 157 -9.88 -2.10 -17.97
N GLY A 158 -8.83 -1.39 -17.54
CA GLY A 158 -8.52 -0.03 -17.97
C GLY A 158 -7.84 0.07 -19.34
N LEU A 159 -7.54 -1.07 -19.96
CA LEU A 159 -6.90 -1.14 -21.27
C LEU A 159 -7.96 -1.20 -22.38
N THR A 160 -7.79 -0.37 -23.40
CA THR A 160 -8.71 -0.22 -24.53
C THR A 160 -8.13 -0.74 -25.84
N LYS A 161 -6.80 -0.78 -25.96
CA LYS A 161 -6.09 -1.21 -27.16
C LYS A 161 -5.91 -2.73 -27.21
N ASP A 162 -5.80 -3.28 -28.42
CA ASP A 162 -5.27 -4.63 -28.61
C ASP A 162 -3.74 -4.52 -28.74
N TYR A 163 -3.01 -5.28 -27.93
CA TYR A 163 -1.55 -5.24 -27.86
C TYR A 163 -0.94 -6.35 -28.71
N ASP A 164 0.11 -5.99 -29.43
CA ASP A 164 0.79 -6.92 -30.32
C ASP A 164 1.44 -8.09 -29.57
N VAL A 165 1.42 -9.26 -30.21
CA VAL A 165 2.11 -10.44 -29.73
C VAL A 165 3.59 -10.30 -30.07
N ARG A 166 4.45 -10.27 -29.03
CA ARG A 166 5.89 -10.19 -29.21
C ARG A 166 6.43 -11.59 -29.50
N PRO A 167 7.12 -11.81 -30.64
CA PRO A 167 7.72 -13.11 -30.93
C PRO A 167 8.84 -13.43 -29.92
N PHE A 168 9.51 -12.39 -29.40
CA PHE A 168 10.57 -12.53 -28.42
C PHE A 168 10.57 -11.34 -27.46
N SER A 169 10.60 -11.61 -26.16
CA SER A 169 10.87 -10.62 -25.12
C SER A 169 11.75 -11.24 -24.04
N MET A 170 12.82 -10.56 -23.64
CA MET A 170 13.79 -11.06 -22.68
C MET A 170 13.89 -10.13 -21.48
N GLN A 171 13.77 -10.72 -20.29
CA GLN A 171 14.26 -10.15 -19.05
C GLN A 171 15.71 -10.61 -18.89
N SER A 172 16.67 -9.70 -18.91
CA SER A 172 18.10 -10.06 -18.85
C SER A 172 18.78 -9.48 -17.62
N ASN A 173 18.93 -10.30 -16.58
CA ASN A 173 19.55 -9.94 -15.32
C ASN A 173 19.05 -8.57 -14.81
N GLU A 174 17.74 -8.35 -14.84
CA GLU A 174 17.08 -7.12 -14.37
C GLU A 174 16.00 -7.50 -13.36
N SER A 175 15.59 -6.55 -12.51
CA SER A 175 14.51 -6.81 -11.56
C SER A 175 13.17 -6.99 -12.28
N ASP A 176 12.22 -7.66 -11.63
CA ASP A 176 10.86 -7.77 -12.19
C ASP A 176 10.23 -6.38 -12.37
N TYR A 177 10.54 -5.43 -11.46
CA TYR A 177 10.08 -4.04 -11.55
C TYR A 177 10.64 -3.32 -12.78
N GLU A 178 11.96 -3.36 -12.99
CA GLU A 178 12.62 -2.70 -14.13
C GLU A 178 12.12 -3.25 -15.46
N TYR A 179 11.97 -4.58 -15.55
CA TYR A 179 11.46 -5.24 -16.74
C TYR A 179 10.04 -4.81 -17.07
N LEU A 180 9.13 -4.88 -16.09
CA LEU A 180 7.73 -4.48 -16.26
C LEU A 180 7.61 -2.99 -16.61
N THR A 181 8.34 -2.13 -15.90
CA THR A 181 8.40 -0.68 -16.17
C THR A 181 8.80 -0.41 -17.61
N ARG A 182 9.82 -1.12 -18.12
CA ARG A 182 10.33 -0.95 -19.49
C ARG A 182 9.29 -1.38 -20.53
N ILE A 183 8.74 -2.59 -20.43
CA ILE A 183 7.80 -3.10 -21.44
C ILE A 183 6.45 -2.35 -21.42
N LEU A 184 5.97 -1.92 -20.25
CA LEU A 184 4.72 -1.14 -20.14
C LEU A 184 4.88 0.23 -20.81
N ARG A 185 6.03 0.89 -20.60
CA ARG A 185 6.33 2.18 -21.24
C ARG A 185 6.50 2.07 -22.75
N GLU A 186 7.10 0.98 -23.25
CA GLU A 186 7.19 0.73 -24.70
C GLU A 186 5.80 0.69 -25.36
N GLU A 187 4.78 0.16 -24.68
CA GLU A 187 3.40 0.09 -25.16
C GLU A 187 2.55 1.32 -24.76
N SER A 188 3.15 2.35 -24.15
CA SER A 188 2.45 3.52 -23.60
C SER A 188 1.34 3.17 -22.58
N ILE A 189 1.53 2.09 -21.82
CA ILE A 189 0.65 1.70 -20.72
C ILE A 189 1.16 2.39 -19.45
N ASN A 190 0.27 3.14 -18.79
CA ASN A 190 0.52 3.63 -17.44
C ASN A 190 -0.04 2.65 -16.42
N TRP A 191 0.55 2.63 -15.23
CA TRP A 191 0.03 1.86 -14.11
C TRP A 191 -0.13 2.73 -12.87
N LEU A 192 -1.09 2.36 -12.03
CA LEU A 192 -1.31 2.99 -10.73
C LEU A 192 -1.76 1.95 -9.72
N ILE A 193 -1.52 2.24 -8.44
CA ILE A 193 -2.04 1.46 -7.32
C ILE A 193 -3.36 2.09 -6.88
N ASP A 194 -4.41 1.30 -6.93
CA ASP A 194 -5.76 1.67 -6.53
C ASP A 194 -6.17 0.85 -5.31
N GLU A 195 -7.00 1.40 -4.45
CA GLU A 195 -7.61 0.66 -3.36
C GLU A 195 -8.84 -0.10 -3.89
N SER A 196 -9.17 -1.25 -3.31
CA SER A 196 -10.40 -1.95 -3.69
C SER A 196 -11.64 -1.10 -3.39
N ASN A 197 -11.65 -0.47 -2.21
CA ASN A 197 -12.61 0.53 -1.77
C ASN A 197 -11.90 1.59 -0.92
N TYR A 198 -11.99 2.86 -1.35
CA TYR A 198 -11.42 3.99 -0.60
C TYR A 198 -12.18 4.32 0.67
N LEU A 199 -13.51 4.15 0.65
CA LEU A 199 -14.40 4.44 1.76
C LEU A 199 -14.90 3.13 2.34
N VAL A 200 -14.57 2.86 3.59
CA VAL A 200 -14.84 1.58 4.26
C VAL A 200 -15.63 1.75 5.54
N SER A 201 -16.49 0.77 5.80
CA SER A 201 -17.20 0.58 7.08
C SER A 201 -16.77 -0.69 7.80
N SER A 202 -15.93 -1.53 7.17
CA SER A 202 -15.45 -2.81 7.70
C SER A 202 -13.96 -2.76 8.06
N ASN A 203 -13.55 -3.66 8.96
CA ASN A 203 -12.17 -3.77 9.44
C ASN A 203 -11.33 -4.79 8.64
N SER A 204 -11.83 -5.33 7.53
CA SER A 204 -11.07 -6.27 6.71
C SER A 204 -10.10 -5.53 5.79
N ILE A 205 -8.85 -5.97 5.76
CA ILE A 205 -7.85 -5.47 4.81
C ILE A 205 -8.14 -6.12 3.45
N GLU A 206 -8.54 -5.30 2.47
CA GLU A 206 -8.77 -5.75 1.10
C GLU A 206 -7.48 -5.61 0.28
N PRO A 207 -7.27 -6.44 -0.76
CA PRO A 207 -6.13 -6.30 -1.66
C PRO A 207 -6.20 -4.99 -2.46
N GLN A 208 -5.04 -4.39 -2.71
CA GLN A 208 -4.88 -3.30 -3.66
C GLN A 208 -5.03 -3.81 -5.10
N LYS A 209 -5.43 -2.91 -5.99
CA LYS A 209 -5.53 -3.18 -7.42
C LYS A 209 -4.39 -2.47 -8.15
N LEU A 210 -3.53 -3.25 -8.79
CA LEU A 210 -2.61 -2.70 -9.79
C LEU A 210 -3.39 -2.51 -11.08
N ARG A 211 -3.74 -1.27 -11.40
CA ARG A 211 -4.52 -0.94 -12.60
C ARG A 211 -3.60 -0.59 -13.74
N LEU A 212 -3.76 -1.27 -14.87
CA LEU A 212 -3.13 -0.92 -16.13
C LEU A 212 -4.10 -0.06 -16.94
N ILE A 213 -3.64 1.11 -17.39
CA ILE A 213 -4.45 2.09 -18.11
C ILE A 213 -3.71 2.62 -19.35
N ASP A 214 -4.43 2.79 -20.44
CA ASP A 214 -3.91 3.35 -21.70
C ASP A 214 -4.67 4.58 -22.20
N ASP A 215 -5.76 4.94 -21.50
CA ASP A 215 -6.63 6.06 -21.84
C ASP A 215 -7.00 6.90 -20.60
N ASN A 216 -7.15 8.21 -20.78
CA ASN A 216 -7.45 9.16 -19.71
C ASN A 216 -8.90 9.07 -19.20
N ALA A 217 -9.82 8.47 -19.96
CA ALA A 217 -11.22 8.27 -19.54
C ALA A 217 -11.34 7.35 -18.31
N GLN A 218 -10.28 6.62 -17.96
CA GLN A 218 -10.23 5.76 -16.78
C GLN A 218 -10.19 6.53 -15.45
N PHE A 219 -9.77 7.80 -15.47
CA PHE A 219 -9.76 8.65 -14.27
C PHE A 219 -11.15 9.21 -13.99
N LYS A 220 -11.75 8.81 -12.87
CA LYS A 220 -13.07 9.28 -12.44
C LYS A 220 -12.92 10.44 -11.46
N ALA A 221 -13.74 11.47 -11.64
CA ALA A 221 -13.81 12.57 -10.70
C ALA A 221 -14.30 12.08 -9.33
N LEU A 222 -13.70 12.62 -8.26
CA LEU A 222 -14.14 12.37 -6.89
C LEU A 222 -15.56 12.92 -6.66
N GLU A 223 -16.32 12.29 -5.75
CA GLU A 223 -17.68 12.72 -5.39
C GLU A 223 -17.73 14.19 -4.94
N ARG A 224 -16.68 14.66 -4.26
CA ARG A 224 -16.58 16.01 -3.73
C ARG A 224 -16.66 17.10 -4.81
N ARG A 225 -16.37 16.77 -6.09
CA ARG A 225 -16.39 17.59 -7.33
C ARG A 225 -15.73 18.99 -7.30
N THR A 226 -16.02 19.79 -6.29
CA THR A 226 -15.51 21.15 -6.09
C THR A 226 -14.77 21.20 -4.75
N ILE A 227 -13.48 21.54 -4.80
CA ILE A 227 -12.66 21.78 -3.61
C ILE A 227 -12.48 23.29 -3.50
N PRO A 228 -13.02 23.94 -2.46
CA PRO A 228 -12.90 25.38 -2.34
C PRO A 228 -11.45 25.75 -2.02
N TYR A 229 -10.94 26.74 -2.75
CA TYR A 229 -9.65 27.34 -2.46
C TYR A 229 -9.84 28.46 -1.44
N HIS A 230 -9.25 28.30 -0.26
CA HIS A 230 -9.18 29.34 0.75
C HIS A 230 -7.74 29.82 0.87
N ARG A 231 -7.53 31.14 0.75
CA ARG A 231 -6.23 31.75 0.98
C ARG A 231 -5.89 31.64 2.47
N SER A 232 -4.65 31.31 2.78
CA SER A 232 -4.13 31.26 4.16
C SER A 232 -3.93 32.64 4.79
N ASN A 233 -3.98 33.71 4.00
CA ASN A 233 -3.73 35.08 4.47
C ASN A 233 -5.04 35.79 4.82
N ALA A 234 -5.08 36.38 6.01
CA ALA A 234 -6.11 37.31 6.46
C ALA A 234 -5.78 38.74 5.97
N THR A 235 -6.07 39.04 4.72
CA THR A 235 -6.10 40.41 4.17
C THR A 235 -7.25 40.50 3.18
#